data_AF-A0A0E2H741-F1
#
_entry.id   AF-A0A0E2H741-F1
#
_cell.length_a   1.000
_cell.length_b   1.000
_cell.length_c   1.000
_cell.angle_alpha   90.00
_cell.angle_beta   90.00
_cell.angle_gamma   90.00
#
_symmetry.space_group_name_H-M   'P 1'
#
loop_
_entity.id
_entity.type
_entity.pdbx_description
1 polymer ?
#
loop_
_entity_poly.entity_id
_entity_poly.type
_entity_poly.pdbx_seq_one_letter_code
_entity_poly.pdbx_strand_id
1 'polypeptide(L)'
;MKKNGVSAPIPYADDCTDRDTTLRSIQEYLSPQYQLRWYMGSLGSDTLAFCIYPTSEWEQIEQEFGAEKVAYYFAPVQANSVMFEMDMNEVFALLEQRGDA
;
A
#
# COMPACT_ATOMS: atom_id res chain seq x y z
N MET A 1 -0.13 17.48 4.57
CA MET A 1 0.73 16.79 5.55
C MET A 1 1.86 17.70 5.99
N LYS A 2 2.36 17.61 7.24
CA LYS A 2 3.43 18.49 7.75
C LYS A 2 4.63 17.67 8.27
N LYS A 3 5.79 17.73 7.60
CA LYS A 3 7.03 17.02 7.96
C LYS A 3 8.15 18.05 8.15
N ASN A 4 8.91 17.98 9.24
CA ASN A 4 10.07 18.86 9.48
C ASN A 4 9.77 20.36 9.31
N GLY A 5 8.58 20.80 9.70
CA GLY A 5 8.13 22.19 9.55
C GLY A 5 7.58 22.56 8.16
N VAL A 6 7.73 21.69 7.16
CA VAL A 6 7.21 21.87 5.80
C VAL A 6 5.81 21.26 5.68
N SER A 7 4.85 22.03 5.20
CA SER A 7 3.50 21.55 4.86
C SER A 7 3.39 21.32 3.35
N ALA A 8 2.97 20.13 2.94
CA ALA A 8 2.67 19.78 1.56
C ALA A 8 1.19 19.35 1.43
N PRO A 9 0.44 19.83 0.42
CA PRO A 9 -0.90 19.33 0.15
C PRO A 9 -0.86 17.89 -0.38
N ILE A 10 -1.94 17.15 -0.20
CA ILE A 10 -2.12 15.87 -0.92
C ILE A 10 -2.55 16.24 -2.36
N PRO A 11 -1.89 15.69 -3.40
CA PRO A 11 -2.11 16.06 -4.79
C PRO A 11 -3.36 15.39 -5.36
N TYR A 12 -4.53 15.73 -4.82
CA TYR A 12 -5.81 15.30 -5.36
C TYR A 12 -6.08 15.95 -6.72
N ALA A 13 -6.86 15.26 -7.57
CA ALA A 13 -7.49 15.91 -8.73
C ALA A 13 -8.59 16.88 -8.25
N ASP A 14 -8.88 17.92 -9.03
CA ASP A 14 -9.88 18.93 -8.66
C ASP A 14 -11.23 18.29 -8.28
N ASP A 15 -11.79 18.72 -7.15
CA ASP A 15 -13.07 18.27 -6.56
C ASP A 15 -13.20 16.76 -6.25
N CYS A 16 -12.11 15.99 -6.24
CA CYS A 16 -12.12 14.57 -5.89
C CYS A 16 -11.16 14.26 -4.75
N THR A 17 -11.63 13.60 -3.68
CA THR A 17 -10.74 12.98 -2.68
C THR A 17 -10.83 11.48 -2.80
N ASP A 18 -9.79 10.85 -3.34
CA ASP A 18 -9.72 9.38 -3.46
C ASP A 18 -8.75 8.76 -2.44
N ARG A 19 -9.07 7.52 -2.06
CA ARG A 19 -8.35 6.80 -1.01
C ARG A 19 -6.95 6.39 -1.47
N ASP A 20 -6.78 6.08 -2.75
CA ASP A 20 -5.51 5.63 -3.29
C ASP A 20 -4.48 6.77 -3.28
N THR A 21 -4.84 7.96 -3.76
CA THR A 21 -3.99 9.17 -3.70
C THR A 21 -3.62 9.53 -2.27
N THR A 22 -4.57 9.39 -1.33
CA THR A 22 -4.31 9.60 0.09
C THR A 22 -3.22 8.65 0.60
N LEU A 23 -3.36 7.35 0.35
CA LEU A 23 -2.44 6.32 0.85
C LEU A 23 -1.06 6.40 0.18
N ARG A 24 -1.00 6.68 -1.12
CA ARG A 24 0.27 6.95 -1.81
C ARG A 24 1.00 8.16 -1.23
N SER A 25 0.27 9.22 -0.92
CA SER A 25 0.83 10.42 -0.28
C SER A 25 1.29 10.16 1.16
N ILE A 26 0.57 9.33 1.90
CA ILE A 26 0.99 8.85 3.22
C ILE A 26 2.30 8.06 3.10
N GLN A 27 2.41 7.13 2.15
CA GLN A 27 3.64 6.37 1.93
C GLN A 27 4.82 7.29 1.58
N GLU A 28 4.63 8.27 0.68
CA GLU A 28 5.66 9.26 0.35
C GLU A 28 6.10 10.05 1.59
N TYR A 29 5.14 10.47 2.41
CA TYR A 29 5.41 11.17 3.67
C TYR A 29 6.19 10.30 4.68
N LEU A 30 5.88 9.02 4.78
CA LEU A 30 6.51 8.06 5.70
C LEU A 30 7.93 7.69 5.28
N SER A 31 8.21 7.69 3.98
CA SER A 31 9.50 7.34 3.40
C SER A 31 10.62 8.31 3.86
N PRO A 32 11.87 7.83 4.05
CA PRO A 32 12.31 6.43 4.01
C PRO A 32 12.21 5.71 5.37
N GLN A 33 11.79 6.38 6.45
CA GLN A 33 11.84 5.81 7.80
C GLN A 33 10.85 4.66 7.99
N TYR A 34 9.67 4.75 7.37
CA TYR A 34 8.60 3.77 7.49
C TYR A 34 8.08 3.35 6.12
N GLN A 35 7.54 2.14 6.05
CA GLN A 35 6.80 1.64 4.90
C GLN A 35 5.39 1.22 5.31
N LEU A 36 4.42 1.74 4.56
CA LEU A 36 3.03 1.30 4.48
C LEU A 36 2.95 0.13 3.50
N ARG A 37 2.43 -1.00 3.98
CA ARG A 37 2.14 -2.17 3.14
C ARG A 37 0.67 -2.58 3.27
N TRP A 38 0.08 -2.96 2.14
CA TRP A 38 -1.26 -3.51 2.05
C TRP A 38 -1.24 -4.98 2.45
N TYR A 39 -2.04 -5.35 3.45
CA TYR A 39 -2.30 -6.74 3.76
C TYR A 39 -3.16 -7.37 2.67
N MET A 40 -2.54 -8.18 1.83
CA MET A 40 -3.17 -8.74 0.63
C MET A 40 -4.26 -9.76 0.93
N GLY A 41 -4.34 -10.27 2.17
CA GLY A 41 -5.49 -11.08 2.60
C GLY A 41 -6.82 -10.30 2.65
N SER A 42 -6.77 -8.97 2.56
CA SER A 42 -7.96 -8.12 2.41
C SER A 42 -8.28 -7.77 0.95
N LEU A 43 -7.54 -8.28 -0.04
CA LEU A 43 -7.82 -8.03 -1.46
C LEU A 43 -9.23 -8.49 -1.82
N GLY A 44 -10.02 -7.60 -2.45
CA GLY A 44 -11.41 -7.87 -2.83
C GLY A 44 -12.42 -7.81 -1.67
N SER A 45 -11.98 -7.54 -0.44
CA SER A 45 -12.87 -7.24 0.67
C SER A 45 -13.46 -5.83 0.55
N ASP A 46 -14.65 -5.64 1.13
CA ASP A 46 -15.25 -4.32 1.35
C ASP A 46 -14.41 -3.41 2.27
N THR A 47 -13.54 -4.01 3.09
CA THR A 47 -12.62 -3.29 3.99
C THR A 47 -11.17 -3.73 3.76
N LEU A 48 -10.35 -2.82 3.24
CA LEU A 48 -8.91 -3.06 3.06
C LEU A 48 -8.11 -2.80 4.34
N ALA A 49 -7.06 -3.59 4.58
CA ALA A 49 -6.22 -3.50 5.76
C ALA A 49 -4.76 -3.14 5.43
N PHE A 50 -4.14 -2.27 6.22
CA PHE A 50 -2.77 -1.81 5.98
C PHE A 50 -1.92 -1.84 7.25
N CYS A 51 -0.62 -2.03 7.09
CA CYS A 51 0.36 -2.04 8.17
C CYS A 51 1.47 -1.02 7.90
N ILE A 52 1.89 -0.28 8.94
CA ILE A 52 3.02 0.65 8.87
C ILE A 52 4.06 0.18 9.87
N TYR A 53 5.26 -0.17 9.39
CA TYR A 53 6.43 -0.47 10.23
C TYR A 53 7.66 0.31 9.78
N PRO A 54 8.66 0.47 10.65
CA PRO A 54 9.98 0.96 10.23
C PRO A 54 10.51 0.15 9.06
N THR A 55 11.16 0.83 8.11
CA THR A 55 11.80 0.17 6.97
C THR A 55 12.76 -0.94 7.42
N SER A 56 13.51 -0.70 8.48
CA SER A 56 14.44 -1.70 9.05
C SER A 56 13.74 -2.95 9.59
N GLU A 57 12.51 -2.83 10.11
CA GLU A 57 11.75 -4.00 10.58
C GLU A 57 11.22 -4.81 9.40
N TRP A 58 10.77 -4.14 8.33
CA TRP A 58 10.43 -4.85 7.08
C TRP A 58 11.64 -5.58 6.51
N GLU A 59 12.81 -4.96 6.47
CA GLU A 59 14.05 -5.59 6.01
C GLU A 59 14.39 -6.84 6.85
N GLN A 60 14.19 -6.80 8.17
CA GLN A 60 14.38 -7.97 9.03
C GLN A 60 13.40 -9.10 8.70
N ILE A 61 12.11 -8.78 8.54
CA ILE A 61 11.08 -9.76 8.17
C ILE A 61 11.38 -10.38 6.79
N GLU A 62 11.83 -9.57 5.83
CA GLU A 62 12.23 -10.01 4.49
C GLU A 62 13.49 -10.89 4.52
N GLN A 63 14.44 -10.61 5.40
CA GLN A 63 15.61 -11.47 5.63
C GLN A 63 15.22 -12.82 6.24
N GLU A 64 14.23 -12.84 7.15
CA GLU A 64 13.78 -14.05 7.83
C GLU A 64 12.91 -14.95 6.94
N PHE A 65 11.95 -14.37 6.21
CA PHE A 65 10.93 -15.13 5.47
C PHE A 65 11.08 -15.10 3.94
N GLY A 66 11.97 -14.25 3.42
CA GLY A 66 12.16 -14.00 2.00
C GLY A 66 11.27 -12.86 1.47
N ALA A 67 11.87 -11.92 0.75
CA ALA A 67 11.20 -10.73 0.24
C ALA A 67 9.96 -11.03 -0.61
N GLU A 68 10.01 -12.04 -1.48
CA GLU A 68 8.86 -12.45 -2.31
C GLU A 68 7.69 -12.94 -1.47
N LYS A 69 7.96 -13.77 -0.46
CA LYS A 69 6.92 -14.29 0.45
C LYS A 69 6.31 -13.18 1.29
N VAL A 70 7.11 -12.25 1.77
CA VAL A 70 6.62 -11.09 2.53
C VAL A 70 5.78 -10.19 1.63
N ALA A 71 6.25 -9.88 0.42
CA ALA A 71 5.51 -9.06 -0.56
C ALA A 71 4.20 -9.73 -1.01
N TYR A 72 4.15 -11.06 -1.06
CA TYR A 72 2.92 -11.81 -1.33
C TYR A 72 1.84 -11.46 -0.31
N TYR A 73 2.13 -11.50 1.00
CA TYR A 73 1.15 -11.21 2.04
C TYR A 73 0.99 -9.71 2.37
N PHE A 74 2.07 -8.94 2.21
CA PHE A 74 2.16 -7.52 2.55
C PHE A 74 2.77 -6.76 1.38
N ALA A 75 1.94 -6.36 0.41
CA ALA A 75 2.41 -5.67 -0.78
C ALA A 75 2.77 -4.21 -0.42
N PRO A 76 3.97 -3.72 -0.79
CA PRO A 76 4.33 -2.33 -0.54
C PRO A 76 3.42 -1.39 -1.34
N VAL A 77 2.95 -0.31 -0.71
CA VAL A 77 2.27 0.77 -1.43
C VAL A 77 3.32 1.55 -2.24
N GLN A 78 3.06 1.73 -3.53
CA GLN A 78 3.94 2.40 -4.49
C GLN A 78 3.21 3.58 -5.15
N ALA A 79 3.95 4.41 -5.87
CA ALA A 79 3.41 5.61 -6.53
C ALA A 79 2.31 5.31 -7.57
N ASN A 80 2.24 4.07 -8.07
CA ASN A 80 1.23 3.60 -9.03
C ASN A 80 0.30 2.52 -8.44
N SER A 81 0.30 2.30 -7.12
CA SER A 81 -0.63 1.36 -6.50
C SER A 81 -2.07 1.81 -6.72
N VAL A 82 -2.89 0.88 -7.22
CA VAL A 82 -4.36 0.96 -7.27
C VAL A 82 -4.88 -0.05 -6.26
N MET A 83 -5.69 0.39 -5.31
CA MET A 83 -6.14 -0.43 -4.17
C MET A 83 -7.66 -0.40 -4.06
N PHE A 84 -8.27 0.78 -4.07
CA PHE A 84 -9.72 0.94 -3.95
C PHE A 84 -10.46 1.10 -5.27
N GLU A 85 -9.78 1.60 -6.31
CA GLU A 85 -10.41 1.91 -7.61
C GLU A 85 -10.41 0.72 -8.59
N MET A 86 -10.01 -0.48 -8.14
CA MET A 86 -10.04 -1.67 -8.98
C MET A 86 -11.48 -2.16 -9.20
N ASP A 87 -11.79 -2.51 -10.45
CA ASP A 87 -13.04 -3.19 -10.77
C ASP A 87 -13.00 -4.67 -10.38
N MET A 88 -14.17 -5.33 -10.37
CA MET A 88 -14.26 -6.75 -9.99
C MET A 88 -13.39 -7.66 -10.85
N ASN A 89 -13.28 -7.40 -12.17
CA ASN A 89 -12.47 -8.22 -13.05
C ASN A 89 -10.98 -8.08 -12.73
N GLU A 90 -10.53 -6.86 -12.42
CA GLU A 90 -9.16 -6.59 -11.98
C GLU A 90 -8.85 -7.31 -10.66
N VAL A 91 -9.77 -7.26 -9.70
CA VAL A 91 -9.65 -7.99 -8.42
C VAL A 91 -9.55 -9.50 -8.65
N PHE A 92 -10.44 -10.09 -9.46
CA PHE A 92 -10.42 -11.51 -9.77
C PHE A 92 -9.13 -11.92 -10.49
N ALA A 93 -8.69 -11.15 -11.48
CA ALA A 93 -7.44 -11.42 -12.20
C ALA A 93 -6.23 -11.41 -11.24
N LEU A 94 -6.21 -10.49 -10.27
CA LEU A 94 -5.17 -10.45 -9.24
C LEU A 94 -5.25 -11.64 -8.27
N LEU A 95 -6.45 -12.06 -7.84
CA LEU A 95 -6.62 -13.25 -7.00
C LEU A 95 -6.17 -14.53 -7.74
N GLU A 96 -6.52 -14.68 -9.03
CA GLU A 96 -6.09 -15.79 -9.86
C GLU A 96 -4.57 -15.85 -10.01
N GLN A 97 -3.92 -14.72 -10.29
CA GLN A 97 -2.45 -14.63 -10.39
C GLN A 97 -1.75 -15.04 -9.09
N ARG A 98 -2.42 -14.85 -7.95
CA ARG A 98 -1.90 -15.21 -6.63
C ARG A 98 -2.20 -16.67 -6.26
N GLY A 99 -3.12 -17.33 -6.97
CA GLY A 99 -3.62 -18.66 -6.61
C GLY A 99 -4.63 -18.64 -5.46
N ASP A 100 -5.25 -17.48 -5.21
CA ASP A 100 -6.24 -17.22 -4.16
C ASP A 100 -7.70 -17.20 -4.70
N ALA A 101 -7.92 -17.69 -5.94
CA ALA A 101 -9.23 -17.69 -6.64
C ALA A 101 -10.15 -18.87 -6.29
#